data_AF-A0A6J0N9J6-F1
#
_entry.id   AF-A0A6J0N9J6-F1
#
_cell.length_a   1.000
_cell.length_b   1.000
_cell.length_c   1.000
_cell.angle_alpha   90.00
_cell.angle_beta   90.00
_cell.angle_gamma   90.00
#
_symmetry.space_group_name_H-M   'P 1'
#
loop_
_entity.id
_entity.type
_entity.pdbx_description
1 polymer ?
#
loop_
_entity_poly.entity_id
_entity_poly.type
_entity_poly.pdbx_seq_one_letter_code
_entity_poly.pdbx_strand_id
1 'polypeptide(L)'
;MAKEVGAKTLENSITRSSYQLDLPIVESSSSLVEDLHTSRKILDGYKESIRDSESAKARAEVKLSKAMELVKELTLLIERSNRNKEFHRKNIEDSKIDIKVEENGEYVEVRRDLEAAKEEVSRLKLDLDSVLGEKVEVEKEEVKIGFRIEEKLRLLESLKKEIEVANEEHFLVELGKMDASMDCKEIERMREGEGEEVLDYIVEKNKKIKKMLEEADRSKGIEVELFETTSDVEMLQTQLNLVKKMERGDKSMSRSFERGKCTLTVLKEVTEAKKEALASLNAELFKLMMVMDELRNQINQAREETGQLNKILSKNDVKIQKLNAKMIMAKSKLEIALSAKERVRSLADSLAGSLEKLKKNKEAAKEEECLLIAQKTVTEMETQKTKLEIDEKERELNSNLDELEKAKQAEALVLEKLESLIEDKMERRETELKNCSTITISRFEYEYLSRHASLAEETAEKKVSAAEAWAEALRASTKAVLMKTGTLMRVEGEREMSRTERSFSTKRLAEDERIQEAEAESYLFSKPVRKSTPVQLGKSRRYSSAGTPTFFVIKKKKGLKLVKLFSRKR
;
A
#
# COMPACT_ATOMS: atom_id res chain seq x y z
N MET A 1 -5.81 74.47 9.28
CA MET A 1 -5.85 74.25 10.74
C MET A 1 -5.14 72.91 10.98
N ALA A 2 -3.94 72.90 11.58
CA ALA A 2 -3.68 72.95 13.02
C ALA A 2 -4.07 71.62 13.72
N LYS A 3 -3.24 71.01 14.57
CA LYS A 3 -2.03 71.54 15.24
C LYS A 3 -0.98 70.45 15.52
N GLU A 4 0.28 70.86 15.51
CA GLU A 4 1.46 70.07 15.84
C GLU A 4 1.71 70.06 17.36
N VAL A 5 1.77 68.87 17.98
CA VAL A 5 2.22 68.59 19.37
C VAL A 5 2.67 67.12 19.40
N GLY A 6 3.78 66.72 20.00
CA GLY A 6 4.86 67.49 20.63
C GLY A 6 5.69 66.57 21.53
N ALA A 7 6.94 66.29 21.16
CA ALA A 7 7.78 65.34 21.89
C ALA A 7 8.25 65.89 23.25
N LYS A 8 8.29 65.03 24.28
CA LYS A 8 9.01 65.28 25.53
C LYS A 8 9.53 63.97 26.13
N THR A 9 10.74 64.04 26.66
CA THR A 9 11.47 62.95 27.32
C THR A 9 10.92 62.67 28.72
N LEU A 10 11.21 61.47 29.22
CA LEU A 10 11.34 61.24 30.66
C LEU A 10 12.43 60.19 30.90
N GLU A 11 13.62 60.66 31.24
CA GLU A 11 14.71 59.82 31.73
C GLU A 11 14.34 59.28 33.12
N ASN A 12 14.65 58.02 33.41
CA ASN A 12 14.57 57.49 34.77
C ASN A 12 15.79 56.61 35.05
N SER A 13 16.82 57.23 35.61
CA SER A 13 18.07 56.59 36.01
C SER A 13 17.91 55.89 37.36
N ILE A 14 17.83 54.56 37.37
CA ILE A 14 17.76 53.77 38.61
C ILE A 14 19.14 53.15 38.92
N THR A 15 19.81 53.80 39.88
CA THR A 15 20.87 53.32 40.79
C THR A 15 21.61 52.01 40.49
N ARG A 16 22.94 52.12 40.41
CA ARG A 16 23.89 51.00 40.59
C ARG A 16 23.57 50.16 41.83
N SER A 17 23.58 48.84 41.69
CA SER A 17 23.85 47.91 42.80
C SER A 17 24.96 46.95 42.35
N SER A 18 26.12 47.02 43.00
CA SER A 18 27.29 46.21 42.64
C SER A 18 27.26 44.85 43.33
N TYR A 19 26.96 43.80 42.58
CA TYR A 19 27.26 42.43 42.96
C TYR A 19 28.20 41.82 41.93
N GLN A 20 29.47 41.66 42.29
CA GLN A 20 30.37 40.79 41.55
C GLN A 20 29.95 39.34 41.83
N LEU A 21 29.51 38.65 40.79
CA LEU A 21 29.44 37.20 40.75
C LEU A 21 30.34 36.76 39.61
N ASP A 22 31.44 36.08 39.95
CA ASP A 22 32.37 35.55 38.97
C ASP A 22 31.70 34.42 38.19
N LEU A 23 31.21 34.75 37.00
CA LEU A 23 30.77 33.77 36.01
C LEU A 23 31.94 33.46 35.06
N PRO A 24 32.19 32.18 34.74
CA PRO A 24 33.27 31.81 33.84
C PRO A 24 33.03 32.37 32.43
N ILE A 25 34.12 32.72 31.75
CA ILE A 25 34.08 33.14 30.35
C ILE A 25 33.64 31.93 29.51
N VAL A 26 32.41 31.98 28.98
CA VAL A 26 31.86 31.01 28.03
C VAL A 26 31.69 31.70 26.69
N GLU A 27 32.46 31.26 25.69
CA GLU A 27 32.49 31.81 24.33
C GLU A 27 31.25 31.36 23.54
N SER A 28 30.06 31.85 23.92
CA SER A 28 28.78 31.46 23.31
C SER A 28 27.76 32.60 23.22
N SER A 29 28.20 33.85 23.39
CA SER A 29 27.32 35.03 23.33
C SER A 29 26.94 35.46 21.90
N SER A 30 27.68 35.04 20.86
CA SER A 30 27.36 35.39 19.46
C SER A 30 26.14 34.63 18.96
N SER A 31 26.13 33.30 19.07
CA SER A 31 25.02 32.45 18.61
C SER A 31 23.70 32.82 19.27
N LEU A 32 23.67 33.03 20.59
CA LEU A 32 22.44 33.44 21.29
C LEU A 32 21.89 34.79 20.79
N VAL A 33 22.75 35.72 20.41
CA VAL A 33 22.32 37.01 19.83
C VAL A 33 21.81 36.83 18.39
N GLU A 34 22.48 36.00 17.59
CA GLU A 34 22.06 35.65 16.22
C GLU A 34 20.72 34.89 16.21
N ASP A 35 20.52 33.95 17.14
CA ASP A 35 19.27 33.20 17.35
C ASP A 35 18.12 34.13 17.77
N LEU A 36 18.37 35.10 18.66
CA LEU A 36 17.38 36.11 19.04
C LEU A 36 17.04 37.04 17.86
N HIS A 37 18.01 37.41 17.02
CA HIS A 37 17.76 38.22 15.82
C HIS A 37 17.00 37.45 14.72
N THR A 38 17.31 36.18 14.48
CA THR A 38 16.58 35.34 13.52
C THR A 38 15.16 35.02 14.01
N SER A 39 15.00 34.64 15.29
CA SER A 39 13.70 34.43 15.92
C SER A 39 12.82 35.69 15.85
N ARG A 40 13.37 36.87 16.14
CA ARG A 40 12.67 38.15 15.97
C ARG A 40 12.23 38.39 14.53
N LYS A 41 13.10 38.13 13.55
CA LYS A 41 12.78 38.28 12.11
C LYS A 41 11.65 37.35 11.67
N ILE A 42 11.62 36.11 12.18
CA ILE A 42 10.53 35.15 11.94
C ILE A 42 9.23 35.64 12.58
N LEU A 43 9.28 36.10 13.84
CA LEU A 43 8.12 36.63 14.56
C LEU A 43 7.52 37.87 13.89
N ASP A 44 8.35 38.79 13.42
CA ASP A 44 7.87 40.01 12.75
C ASP A 44 7.30 39.71 11.35
N GLY A 45 7.84 38.72 10.63
CA GLY A 45 7.23 38.18 9.40
C GLY A 45 5.90 37.44 9.63
N TYR A 46 5.76 36.73 10.75
CA TYR A 46 4.49 36.09 11.14
C TYR A 46 3.40 37.15 11.42
N LYS A 47 3.74 38.25 12.11
CA LYS A 47 2.85 39.40 12.30
C LYS A 47 2.45 40.07 10.98
N GLU A 48 3.33 40.08 9.99
CA GLU A 48 3.04 40.62 8.66
C GLU A 48 2.03 39.75 7.91
N SER A 49 2.26 38.43 7.87
CA SER A 49 1.34 37.44 7.31
C SER A 49 -0.06 37.51 7.94
N ILE A 50 -0.16 37.76 9.25
CA ILE A 50 -1.45 38.01 9.93
C ILE A 50 -2.14 39.26 9.36
N ARG A 51 -1.46 40.41 9.27
CA ARG A 51 -2.04 41.66 8.72
C ARG A 51 -2.51 41.50 7.27
N ASP A 52 -1.74 40.77 6.46
CA ASP A 52 -2.12 40.49 5.07
C ASP A 52 -3.36 39.60 4.98
N SER A 53 -3.46 38.57 5.84
CA SER A 53 -4.63 37.69 5.95
C SER A 53 -5.87 38.45 6.45
N GLU A 54 -5.73 39.28 7.49
CA GLU A 54 -6.81 40.13 8.01
C GLU A 54 -7.29 41.15 6.96
N SER A 55 -6.38 41.79 6.23
CA SER A 55 -6.76 42.70 5.15
C SER A 55 -7.38 41.99 3.95
N ALA A 56 -6.96 40.75 3.64
CA ALA A 56 -7.61 39.91 2.64
C ALA A 56 -9.04 39.53 3.07
N LYS A 57 -9.24 39.15 4.33
CA LYS A 57 -10.55 38.85 4.94
C LYS A 57 -11.48 40.06 4.89
N ALA A 58 -11.03 41.24 5.31
CA ALA A 58 -11.82 42.47 5.23
C ALA A 58 -12.23 42.82 3.78
N ARG A 59 -11.32 42.62 2.81
CA ARG A 59 -11.62 42.79 1.37
C ARG A 59 -12.62 41.76 0.83
N ALA A 60 -12.67 40.56 1.40
CA ALA A 60 -13.68 39.55 1.08
C ALA A 60 -15.04 39.87 1.71
N GLU A 61 -15.07 40.30 2.97
CA GLU A 61 -16.28 40.70 3.70
C GLU A 61 -16.99 41.87 2.98
N VAL A 62 -16.25 42.90 2.56
CA VAL A 62 -16.82 44.02 1.77
C VAL A 62 -17.40 43.57 0.42
N LYS A 63 -16.79 42.58 -0.25
CA LYS A 63 -17.34 41.98 -1.48
C LYS A 63 -18.63 41.20 -1.20
N LEU A 64 -18.67 40.44 -0.10
CA LEU A 64 -19.83 39.68 0.33
C LEU A 64 -21.01 40.58 0.70
N SER A 65 -20.77 41.69 1.41
CA SER A 65 -21.81 42.69 1.71
C SER A 65 -22.43 43.26 0.42
N LYS A 66 -21.61 43.66 -0.56
CA LYS A 66 -22.10 44.15 -1.86
C LYS A 66 -22.88 43.09 -2.65
N ALA A 67 -22.44 41.84 -2.60
CA ALA A 67 -23.18 40.72 -3.21
C ALA A 67 -24.55 40.52 -2.52
N MET A 68 -24.62 40.61 -1.20
CA MET A 68 -25.90 40.56 -0.45
C MET A 68 -26.82 41.75 -0.75
N GLU A 69 -26.28 42.93 -1.03
CA GLU A 69 -27.07 44.09 -1.48
C GLU A 69 -27.67 43.85 -2.87
N LEU A 70 -26.85 43.43 -3.84
CA LEU A 70 -27.32 43.08 -5.20
C LEU A 70 -28.36 41.95 -5.19
N VAL A 71 -28.21 40.94 -4.32
CA VAL A 71 -29.21 39.86 -4.16
C VAL A 71 -30.54 40.41 -3.62
N LYS A 72 -30.52 41.37 -2.69
CA LYS A 72 -31.75 42.04 -2.20
C LYS A 72 -32.42 42.88 -3.29
N GLU A 73 -31.64 43.65 -4.06
CA GLU A 73 -32.15 44.43 -5.19
C GLU A 73 -32.80 43.54 -6.26
N LEU A 74 -32.14 42.44 -6.63
CA LEU A 74 -32.69 41.45 -7.56
C LEU A 74 -33.96 40.78 -7.01
N THR A 75 -34.01 40.47 -5.72
CA THR A 75 -35.21 39.92 -5.06
C THR A 75 -36.39 40.89 -5.15
N LEU A 76 -36.17 42.17 -4.83
CA LEU A 76 -37.19 43.22 -4.96
C LEU A 76 -37.64 43.43 -6.41
N LEU A 77 -36.72 43.30 -7.38
CA LEU A 77 -37.03 43.43 -8.81
C LEU A 77 -37.84 42.23 -9.33
N ILE A 78 -37.55 41.02 -8.85
CA ILE A 78 -38.34 39.80 -9.13
C ILE A 78 -39.75 39.93 -8.51
N GLU A 79 -39.86 40.36 -7.25
CA GLU A 79 -41.17 40.62 -6.64
C GLU A 79 -41.98 41.65 -7.42
N ARG A 80 -41.36 42.75 -7.84
CA ARG A 80 -42.01 43.79 -8.65
C ARG A 80 -42.46 43.27 -10.01
N SER A 81 -41.64 42.44 -10.66
CA SER A 81 -41.99 41.76 -11.91
C SER A 81 -43.20 40.83 -11.72
N ASN A 82 -43.24 40.05 -10.63
CA ASN A 82 -44.34 39.15 -10.35
C ASN A 82 -45.66 39.89 -10.03
N ARG A 83 -45.61 40.99 -9.26
CA ARG A 83 -46.78 41.85 -9.02
C ARG A 83 -47.31 42.48 -10.32
N ASN A 84 -46.42 42.89 -11.23
CA ASN A 84 -46.83 43.35 -12.56
C ASN A 84 -47.48 42.22 -13.39
N LYS A 85 -46.95 41.00 -13.35
CA LYS A 85 -47.55 39.83 -14.04
C LYS A 85 -48.96 39.52 -13.51
N GLU A 86 -49.20 39.63 -12.21
CA GLU A 86 -50.55 39.47 -11.63
C GLU A 86 -51.51 40.59 -12.08
N PHE A 87 -51.03 41.84 -12.17
CA PHE A 87 -51.82 42.95 -12.70
C PHE A 87 -52.18 42.75 -14.18
N HIS A 88 -51.21 42.37 -15.02
CA HIS A 88 -51.48 42.05 -16.43
C HIS A 88 -52.41 40.83 -16.59
N ARG A 89 -52.28 39.80 -15.73
CA ARG A 89 -53.16 38.63 -15.76
C ARG A 89 -54.62 39.00 -15.49
N LYS A 90 -54.89 39.83 -14.47
CA LYS A 90 -56.24 40.32 -14.17
C LYS A 90 -56.81 41.15 -15.33
N ASN A 91 -56.02 42.08 -15.86
CA ASN A 91 -56.43 42.87 -17.03
C ASN A 91 -56.73 42.00 -18.27
N ILE A 92 -56.04 40.86 -18.46
CA ILE A 92 -56.33 39.91 -19.55
C ILE A 92 -57.60 39.09 -19.27
N GLU A 93 -57.86 38.71 -18.02
CA GLU A 93 -59.10 38.02 -17.63
C GLU A 93 -60.34 38.92 -17.79
N ASP A 94 -60.21 40.23 -17.53
CA ASP A 94 -61.27 41.24 -17.76
C ASP A 94 -61.40 41.68 -19.24
N SER A 95 -60.37 41.51 -20.07
CA SER A 95 -60.33 41.98 -21.48
C SER A 95 -60.85 40.97 -22.51
N LYS A 96 -61.89 40.19 -22.19
CA LYS A 96 -62.59 39.34 -23.18
C LYS A 96 -63.56 40.15 -24.05
N ILE A 97 -63.00 41.04 -24.88
CA ILE A 97 -63.75 41.76 -25.91
C ILE A 97 -63.88 40.85 -27.14
N ASP A 98 -65.12 40.52 -27.51
CA ASP A 98 -65.46 39.64 -28.64
C ASP A 98 -65.31 40.40 -29.98
N ILE A 99 -64.06 40.59 -30.42
CA ILE A 99 -63.77 41.26 -31.70
C ILE A 99 -63.99 40.28 -32.86
N LYS A 100 -65.14 40.43 -33.52
CA LYS A 100 -65.34 39.93 -34.89
C LYS A 100 -64.43 40.72 -35.84
N VAL A 101 -63.27 40.15 -36.14
CA VAL A 101 -62.32 40.68 -37.13
C VAL A 101 -62.81 40.29 -38.53
N GLU A 102 -63.06 41.28 -39.38
CA GLU A 102 -63.25 41.08 -40.83
C GLU A 102 -61.93 40.57 -41.45
N GLU A 103 -62.01 39.79 -42.54
CA GLU A 103 -60.87 39.02 -43.08
C GLU A 103 -59.82 39.86 -43.82
N ASN A 104 -59.11 40.73 -43.08
CA ASN A 104 -57.82 41.27 -43.52
C ASN A 104 -56.75 40.17 -43.50
N GLY A 105 -56.01 40.01 -44.59
CA GLY A 105 -55.00 38.94 -44.75
C GLY A 105 -53.93 38.91 -43.65
N GLU A 106 -53.55 40.08 -43.13
CA GLU A 106 -52.62 40.24 -42.00
C GLU A 106 -53.07 39.47 -40.75
N TYR A 107 -54.38 39.39 -40.48
CA TYR A 107 -54.91 38.64 -39.33
C TYR A 107 -54.83 37.12 -39.53
N VAL A 108 -54.92 36.65 -40.78
CA VAL A 108 -54.75 35.24 -41.15
C VAL A 108 -53.26 34.84 -41.12
N GLU A 109 -52.36 35.79 -41.35
CA GLU A 109 -50.91 35.64 -41.17
C GLU A 109 -50.53 35.57 -39.70
N VAL A 110 -50.89 36.59 -38.90
CA VAL A 110 -50.64 36.64 -37.45
C VAL A 110 -51.24 35.41 -36.72
N ARG A 111 -52.37 34.87 -37.20
CA ARG A 111 -52.94 33.62 -36.67
C ARG A 111 -52.08 32.39 -36.99
N ARG A 112 -51.51 32.28 -38.20
CA ARG A 112 -50.57 31.21 -38.57
C ARG A 112 -49.29 31.29 -37.73
N ASP A 113 -48.73 32.49 -37.59
CA ASP A 113 -47.51 32.72 -36.81
C ASP A 113 -47.73 32.41 -35.32
N LEU A 114 -48.91 32.73 -34.78
CA LEU A 114 -49.30 32.38 -33.41
C LEU A 114 -49.43 30.87 -33.20
N GLU A 115 -49.94 30.13 -34.19
CA GLU A 115 -50.03 28.67 -34.12
C GLU A 115 -48.63 28.03 -34.23
N ALA A 116 -47.78 28.50 -35.14
CA ALA A 116 -46.39 28.06 -35.26
C ALA A 116 -45.58 28.34 -33.97
N ALA A 117 -45.77 29.51 -33.35
CA ALA A 117 -45.16 29.86 -32.07
C ALA A 117 -45.66 28.97 -30.92
N LYS A 118 -46.92 28.52 -30.91
CA LYS A 118 -47.41 27.52 -29.95
C LYS A 118 -46.76 26.16 -30.16
N GLU A 119 -46.60 25.72 -31.41
CA GLU A 119 -45.93 24.46 -31.73
C GLU A 119 -44.45 24.49 -31.32
N GLU A 120 -43.75 25.60 -31.56
CA GLU A 120 -42.37 25.80 -31.12
C GLU A 120 -42.25 25.87 -29.59
N VAL A 121 -43.13 26.61 -28.89
CA VAL A 121 -43.16 26.61 -27.41
C VAL A 121 -43.49 25.23 -26.84
N SER A 122 -44.29 24.42 -27.54
CA SER A 122 -44.60 23.05 -27.14
C SER A 122 -43.41 22.10 -27.36
N ARG A 123 -42.65 22.31 -28.43
CA ARG A 123 -41.40 21.60 -28.74
C ARG A 123 -40.31 21.92 -27.71
N LEU A 124 -40.05 23.21 -27.50
CA LEU A 124 -39.09 23.73 -26.51
C LEU A 124 -39.43 23.31 -25.07
N LYS A 125 -40.70 23.03 -24.75
CA LYS A 125 -41.06 22.40 -23.47
C LYS A 125 -40.57 20.96 -23.36
N LEU A 126 -40.80 20.13 -24.38
CA LEU A 126 -40.32 18.74 -24.40
C LEU A 126 -38.79 18.69 -24.38
N ASP A 127 -38.14 19.59 -25.12
CA ASP A 127 -36.67 19.73 -25.11
C ASP A 127 -36.16 20.15 -23.72
N LEU A 128 -36.83 21.12 -23.07
CA LEU A 128 -36.50 21.56 -21.71
C LEU A 128 -36.74 20.47 -20.65
N ASP A 129 -37.84 19.71 -20.74
CA ASP A 129 -38.14 18.59 -19.85
C ASP A 129 -37.10 17.47 -20.01
N SER A 130 -36.62 17.21 -21.24
CA SER A 130 -35.54 16.26 -21.52
C SER A 130 -34.20 16.72 -20.93
N VAL A 131 -33.80 17.98 -21.18
CA VAL A 131 -32.57 18.58 -20.64
C VAL A 131 -32.61 18.66 -19.10
N LEU A 132 -33.78 18.90 -18.51
CA LEU A 132 -33.97 18.86 -17.06
C LEU A 132 -33.80 17.45 -16.50
N GLY A 133 -34.28 16.43 -17.22
CA GLY A 133 -34.04 15.02 -16.93
C GLY A 133 -32.55 14.68 -16.92
N GLU A 134 -31.83 14.98 -18.01
CA GLU A 134 -30.39 14.76 -18.12
C GLU A 134 -29.60 15.51 -17.04
N LYS A 135 -29.94 16.77 -16.76
CA LYS A 135 -29.33 17.56 -15.68
C LYS A 135 -29.47 16.88 -14.32
N VAL A 136 -30.63 16.32 -14.02
CA VAL A 136 -30.89 15.58 -12.77
C VAL A 136 -30.16 14.23 -12.73
N GLU A 137 -29.73 13.66 -13.86
CA GLU A 137 -28.83 12.49 -13.88
C GLU A 137 -27.36 12.90 -13.70
N VAL A 138 -26.92 13.99 -14.34
CA VAL A 138 -25.58 14.57 -14.14
C VAL A 138 -25.35 14.97 -12.68
N GLU A 139 -26.33 15.63 -12.03
CA GLU A 139 -26.25 15.99 -10.60
C GLU A 139 -26.11 14.75 -9.69
N LYS A 140 -26.75 13.62 -10.03
CA LYS A 140 -26.59 12.35 -9.28
C LYS A 140 -25.19 11.77 -9.44
N GLU A 141 -24.61 11.83 -10.64
CA GLU A 141 -23.23 11.38 -10.86
C GLU A 141 -22.21 12.33 -10.23
N GLU A 142 -22.42 13.64 -10.27
CA GLU A 142 -21.59 14.62 -9.56
C GLU A 142 -21.54 14.34 -8.06
N VAL A 143 -22.70 14.09 -7.42
CA VAL A 143 -22.77 13.71 -6.00
C VAL A 143 -22.05 12.38 -5.73
N LYS A 144 -22.20 11.36 -6.58
CA LYS A 144 -21.46 10.09 -6.46
C LYS A 144 -19.94 10.30 -6.59
N ILE A 145 -19.50 11.14 -7.51
CA ILE A 145 -18.09 11.49 -7.71
C ILE A 145 -17.56 12.23 -6.48
N GLY A 146 -18.33 13.18 -5.94
CA GLY A 146 -18.03 13.89 -4.69
C GLY A 146 -17.79 12.93 -3.52
N PHE A 147 -18.68 11.98 -3.27
CA PHE A 147 -18.49 10.95 -2.23
C PHE A 147 -17.21 10.11 -2.45
N ARG A 148 -16.87 9.77 -3.70
CA ARG A 148 -15.65 9.01 -4.03
C ARG A 148 -14.37 9.86 -3.97
N ILE A 149 -14.48 11.18 -4.00
CA ILE A 149 -13.37 12.12 -3.73
C ILE A 149 -13.17 12.27 -2.21
N GLU A 150 -14.25 12.49 -1.46
CA GLU A 150 -14.28 12.54 0.01
C GLU A 150 -13.65 11.28 0.64
N GLU A 151 -14.03 10.09 0.17
CA GLU A 151 -13.47 8.80 0.60
C GLU A 151 -11.95 8.72 0.35
N LYS A 152 -11.49 9.14 -0.83
CA LYS A 152 -10.06 9.15 -1.19
C LYS A 152 -9.26 10.19 -0.40
N LEU A 153 -9.83 11.36 -0.12
CA LEU A 153 -9.21 12.38 0.71
C LEU A 153 -9.02 11.87 2.14
N ARG A 154 -10.03 11.20 2.70
CA ARG A 154 -9.93 10.58 4.03
C ARG A 154 -8.88 9.47 4.09
N LEU A 155 -8.79 8.63 3.06
CA LEU A 155 -7.73 7.61 2.92
C LEU A 155 -6.33 8.25 2.86
N LEU A 156 -6.17 9.33 2.08
CA LEU A 156 -4.93 10.09 1.98
C LEU A 156 -4.55 10.72 3.34
N GLU A 157 -5.52 11.27 4.07
CA GLU A 157 -5.28 11.83 5.41
C GLU A 157 -4.88 10.76 6.43
N SER A 158 -5.48 9.56 6.41
CA SER A 158 -5.03 8.45 7.25
C SER A 158 -3.62 7.97 6.90
N LEU A 159 -3.30 7.85 5.61
CA LEU A 159 -1.99 7.41 5.14
C LEU A 159 -0.90 8.45 5.47
N LYS A 160 -1.24 9.75 5.42
CA LYS A 160 -0.36 10.83 5.88
C LYS A 160 -0.04 10.69 7.38
N LYS A 161 -1.04 10.39 8.23
CA LYS A 161 -0.83 10.18 9.67
C LYS A 161 -0.01 8.92 9.96
N GLU A 162 -0.21 7.85 9.18
CA GLU A 162 0.60 6.63 9.24
C GLU A 162 2.08 6.89 8.89
N ILE A 163 2.34 7.72 7.87
CA ILE A 163 3.70 8.20 7.53
C ILE A 163 4.28 9.07 8.65
N GLU A 164 3.49 9.97 9.25
CA GLU A 164 3.94 10.81 10.36
C GLU A 164 4.37 9.96 11.58
N VAL A 165 3.55 8.98 11.98
CA VAL A 165 3.89 8.01 13.04
C VAL A 165 5.13 7.18 12.69
N ALA A 166 5.23 6.66 11.46
CA ALA A 166 6.38 5.86 11.04
C ALA A 166 7.70 6.66 11.03
N ASN A 167 7.64 7.97 10.76
CA ASN A 167 8.80 8.86 10.87
C ASN A 167 9.18 9.13 12.34
N GLU A 168 8.20 9.29 13.23
CA GLU A 168 8.44 9.41 14.68
C GLU A 168 9.06 8.13 15.27
N GLU A 169 8.55 6.94 14.89
CA GLU A 169 9.14 5.66 15.26
C GLU A 169 10.57 5.50 14.74
N HIS A 170 10.83 5.90 13.48
CA HIS A 170 12.19 5.89 12.93
C HIS A 170 13.13 6.82 13.71
N PHE A 171 12.68 8.01 14.10
CA PHE A 171 13.48 8.95 14.90
C PHE A 171 13.81 8.39 16.29
N LEU A 172 12.85 7.76 16.96
CA LEU A 172 13.06 7.06 18.23
C LEU A 172 14.04 5.88 18.11
N VAL A 173 14.02 5.16 16.98
CA VAL A 173 14.98 4.07 16.70
C VAL A 173 16.39 4.60 16.45
N GLU A 174 16.57 5.74 15.76
CA GLU A 174 17.91 6.35 15.60
C GLU A 174 18.45 6.94 16.91
N LEU A 175 17.59 7.53 17.76
CA LEU A 175 17.98 7.93 19.12
C LEU A 175 18.47 6.73 19.93
N GLY A 176 17.69 5.64 19.98
CA GLY A 176 18.09 4.43 20.71
C GLY A 176 19.37 3.76 20.19
N LYS A 177 19.66 3.87 18.88
CA LYS A 177 20.96 3.46 18.31
C LYS A 177 22.11 4.38 18.74
N MET A 178 21.88 5.69 18.78
CA MET A 178 22.88 6.67 19.22
C MET A 178 23.23 6.48 20.69
N ASP A 179 22.24 6.35 21.56
CA ASP A 179 22.42 6.13 23.00
C ASP A 179 23.17 4.82 23.25
N ALA A 180 22.74 3.71 22.62
CA ALA A 180 23.45 2.44 22.71
C ALA A 180 24.89 2.51 22.17
N SER A 181 25.17 3.35 21.17
CA SER A 181 26.54 3.58 20.66
C SER A 181 27.38 4.39 21.64
N MET A 182 26.79 5.34 22.37
CA MET A 182 27.46 6.11 23.42
C MET A 182 27.79 5.24 24.64
N ASP A 183 26.83 4.44 25.12
CA ASP A 183 27.04 3.47 26.20
C ASP A 183 28.16 2.47 25.86
N CYS A 184 28.19 1.94 24.63
CA CYS A 184 29.27 1.04 24.20
C CYS A 184 30.65 1.73 24.28
N LYS A 185 30.76 2.98 23.85
CA LYS A 185 32.03 3.76 23.89
C LYS A 185 32.46 4.13 25.30
N GLU A 186 31.52 4.33 26.23
CA GLU A 186 31.82 4.54 27.65
C GLU A 186 32.35 3.24 28.28
N ILE A 187 31.69 2.10 28.01
CA ILE A 187 32.13 0.77 28.46
C ILE A 187 33.49 0.40 27.84
N GLU A 188 33.77 0.82 26.61
CA GLU A 188 35.09 0.64 25.97
C GLU A 188 36.18 1.42 26.71
N ARG A 189 36.00 2.74 26.92
CA ARG A 189 36.95 3.57 27.69
C ARG A 189 37.16 3.07 29.12
N MET A 190 36.10 2.61 29.79
CA MET A 190 36.21 2.00 31.12
C MET A 190 37.07 0.73 31.11
N ARG A 191 36.90 -0.17 30.13
CA ARG A 191 37.72 -1.39 30.01
C ARG A 191 39.15 -1.11 29.59
N GLU A 192 39.40 -0.04 28.84
CA GLU A 192 40.75 0.42 28.50
C GLU A 192 41.47 0.90 29.76
N GLY A 193 40.84 1.74 30.58
CA GLY A 193 41.38 2.18 31.88
C GLY A 193 41.60 1.04 32.88
N GLU A 194 40.62 0.14 33.05
CA GLU A 194 40.79 -1.09 33.87
C GLU A 194 41.94 -1.97 33.33
N GLY A 195 42.15 -1.99 32.01
CA GLY A 195 43.24 -2.70 31.36
C GLY A 195 44.61 -2.09 31.67
N GLU A 196 44.74 -0.76 31.61
CA GLU A 196 45.96 -0.04 31.97
C GLU A 196 46.32 -0.21 33.45
N GLU A 197 45.36 -0.08 34.38
CA GLU A 197 45.58 -0.34 35.81
C GLU A 197 46.07 -1.77 36.08
N VAL A 198 45.50 -2.77 35.39
CA VAL A 198 45.91 -4.17 35.52
C VAL A 198 47.30 -4.40 34.91
N LEU A 199 47.65 -3.75 33.80
CA LEU A 199 48.98 -3.81 33.20
C LEU A 199 50.05 -3.22 34.12
N ASP A 200 49.82 -2.03 34.67
CA ASP A 200 50.76 -1.38 35.61
C ASP A 200 50.96 -2.23 36.88
N TYR A 201 49.88 -2.77 37.44
CA TYR A 201 49.97 -3.69 38.58
C TYR A 201 50.76 -4.97 38.24
N ILE A 202 50.61 -5.52 37.04
CA ILE A 202 51.42 -6.66 36.58
C ILE A 202 52.90 -6.26 36.41
N VAL A 203 53.19 -5.08 35.87
CA VAL A 203 54.56 -4.54 35.73
C VAL A 203 55.21 -4.34 37.11
N GLU A 204 54.50 -3.78 38.09
CA GLU A 204 54.98 -3.67 39.47
C GLU A 204 55.27 -5.03 40.11
N LYS A 205 54.37 -6.01 39.94
CA LYS A 205 54.58 -7.35 40.49
C LYS A 205 55.75 -8.07 39.82
N ASN A 206 55.91 -7.95 38.51
CA ASN A 206 57.08 -8.48 37.81
C ASN A 206 58.39 -7.82 38.27
N LYS A 207 58.38 -6.50 38.50
CA LYS A 207 59.50 -5.74 39.09
C LYS A 207 59.83 -6.21 40.51
N LYS A 208 58.84 -6.57 41.32
CA LYS A 208 59.06 -7.19 42.65
C LYS A 208 59.58 -8.63 42.55
N ILE A 209 59.01 -9.46 41.68
CA ILE A 209 59.46 -10.84 41.44
C ILE A 209 60.94 -10.86 41.02
N LYS A 210 61.33 -9.98 40.08
CA LYS A 210 62.75 -9.86 39.66
C LYS A 210 63.67 -9.56 40.83
N LYS A 211 63.31 -8.61 41.72
CA LYS A 211 64.12 -8.30 42.92
C LYS A 211 64.31 -9.51 43.83
N MET A 212 63.24 -10.27 44.09
CA MET A 212 63.33 -11.48 44.93
C MET A 212 64.12 -12.60 44.25
N LEU A 213 64.11 -12.69 42.92
CA LEU A 213 64.93 -13.63 42.17
C LEU A 213 66.42 -13.27 42.26
N GLU A 214 66.79 -12.00 42.05
CA GLU A 214 68.16 -11.53 42.27
C GLU A 214 68.61 -11.71 43.74
N GLU A 215 67.70 -11.64 44.71
CA GLU A 215 67.97 -11.88 46.13
C GLU A 215 68.19 -13.37 46.43
N ALA A 216 67.40 -14.26 45.80
CA ALA A 216 67.61 -15.71 45.86
C ALA A 216 68.94 -16.13 45.21
N ASP A 217 69.33 -15.55 44.08
CA ASP A 217 70.63 -15.79 43.44
C ASP A 217 71.80 -15.35 44.35
N ARG A 218 71.68 -14.19 45.02
CA ARG A 218 72.66 -13.76 46.04
C ARG A 218 72.71 -14.72 47.23
N SER A 219 71.56 -15.16 47.73
CA SER A 219 71.48 -16.15 48.83
C SER A 219 72.13 -17.48 48.46
N LYS A 220 72.02 -17.90 47.19
CA LYS A 220 72.66 -19.11 46.68
C LYS A 220 74.18 -18.97 46.54
N GLY A 221 74.68 -17.76 46.26
CA GLY A 221 76.12 -17.46 46.36
C GLY A 221 76.64 -17.65 47.79
N ILE A 222 75.94 -17.07 48.76
CA ILE A 222 76.25 -17.21 50.19
C ILE A 222 76.15 -18.67 50.66
N GLU A 223 75.20 -19.45 50.14
CA GLU A 223 75.08 -20.90 50.42
C GLU A 223 76.32 -21.68 49.98
N VAL A 224 76.94 -21.32 48.85
CA VAL A 224 78.20 -21.91 48.38
C VAL A 224 79.38 -21.49 49.25
N GLU A 225 79.51 -20.20 49.58
CA GLU A 225 80.55 -19.70 50.51
C GLU A 225 80.44 -20.36 51.90
N LEU A 226 79.21 -20.60 52.40
CA LEU A 226 78.97 -21.33 53.64
C LEU A 226 79.30 -22.82 53.53
N PHE A 227 79.10 -23.45 52.37
CA PHE A 227 79.50 -24.84 52.14
C PHE A 227 81.03 -24.99 52.11
N GLU A 228 81.73 -24.11 51.40
CA GLU A 228 83.19 -24.07 51.35
C GLU A 228 83.80 -23.86 52.75
N THR A 229 83.35 -22.82 53.47
CA THR A 229 83.82 -22.55 54.84
C THR A 229 83.44 -23.65 55.85
N THR A 230 82.32 -24.36 55.65
CA THR A 230 82.00 -25.55 56.46
C THR A 230 82.99 -26.68 56.20
N SER A 231 83.40 -26.91 54.95
CA SER A 231 84.40 -27.92 54.61
C SER A 231 85.80 -27.58 55.17
N ASP A 232 86.19 -26.30 55.15
CA ASP A 232 87.41 -25.82 55.83
C ASP A 232 87.35 -26.03 57.35
N VAL A 233 86.19 -25.78 57.98
CA VAL A 233 85.99 -26.04 59.41
C VAL A 233 86.06 -27.54 59.73
N GLU A 234 85.50 -28.42 58.90
CA GLU A 234 85.64 -29.87 59.04
C GLU A 234 87.11 -30.31 58.89
N MET A 235 87.84 -29.77 57.91
CA MET A 235 89.28 -30.01 57.75
C MET A 235 90.06 -29.60 58.99
N LEU A 236 89.86 -28.38 59.51
CA LEU A 236 90.49 -27.90 60.75
C LEU A 236 90.11 -28.76 61.97
N GLN A 237 88.86 -29.22 62.06
CA GLN A 237 88.38 -30.11 63.11
C GLN A 237 89.08 -31.48 63.06
N THR A 238 89.36 -32.03 61.88
CA THR A 238 90.15 -33.28 61.76
C THR A 238 91.62 -33.08 62.16
N GLN A 239 92.23 -31.94 61.80
CA GLN A 239 93.59 -31.58 62.21
C GLN A 239 93.70 -31.41 63.73
N LEU A 240 92.74 -30.70 64.37
CA LEU A 240 92.66 -30.56 65.82
C LEU A 240 92.53 -31.92 66.53
N ASN A 241 91.77 -32.85 65.96
CA ASN A 241 91.63 -34.21 66.47
C ASN A 241 92.88 -35.09 66.27
N LEU A 242 93.76 -34.77 65.31
CA LEU A 242 95.10 -35.36 65.20
C LEU A 242 96.04 -34.82 66.29
N VAL A 243 96.05 -33.51 66.54
CA VAL A 243 96.84 -32.90 67.63
C VAL A 243 96.43 -33.47 69.00
N LYS A 244 95.12 -33.54 69.30
CA LYS A 244 94.59 -34.15 70.53
C LYS A 244 94.92 -35.64 70.70
N LYS A 245 95.26 -36.35 69.62
CA LYS A 245 95.75 -37.75 69.67
C LYS A 245 97.24 -37.86 69.96
N MET A 246 98.03 -36.83 69.64
CA MET A 246 99.44 -36.73 70.06
C MET A 246 99.58 -36.25 71.51
N GLU A 247 98.65 -35.42 71.97
CA GLU A 247 98.67 -34.79 73.31
C GLU A 247 98.32 -35.74 74.48
N ARG A 248 97.73 -36.91 74.21
CA ARG A 248 97.22 -37.83 75.24
C ARG A 248 98.06 -39.09 75.43
N GLY A 249 99.22 -38.92 76.06
CA GLY A 249 99.97 -40.01 76.68
C GLY A 249 99.71 -40.15 78.19
N ASP A 250 99.80 -41.39 78.67
CA ASP A 250 100.09 -41.81 80.06
C ASP A 250 98.93 -41.88 81.12
N LYS A 251 99.10 -42.84 82.07
CA LYS A 251 98.34 -43.13 83.32
C LYS A 251 96.89 -43.68 83.23
N SER A 252 96.41 -44.57 84.14
CA SER A 252 97.08 -45.51 85.07
C SER A 252 96.12 -46.56 85.73
N MET A 253 96.54 -47.83 85.78
CA MET A 253 96.41 -48.89 86.85
C MET A 253 95.13 -49.25 87.64
N SER A 254 95.06 -50.57 87.95
CA SER A 254 94.53 -51.28 89.17
C SER A 254 93.28 -52.17 88.93
N ARG A 255 93.28 -53.52 89.04
CA ARG A 255 93.57 -54.48 90.16
C ARG A 255 92.59 -54.41 91.35
N SER A 256 92.10 -55.49 92.00
CA SER A 256 92.06 -56.96 91.69
C SER A 256 91.36 -57.80 92.81
N PHE A 257 90.62 -58.87 92.44
CA PHE A 257 90.39 -60.16 93.16
C PHE A 257 89.61 -60.29 94.52
N GLU A 258 88.83 -61.39 94.61
CA GLU A 258 88.44 -62.22 95.80
C GLU A 258 87.59 -61.65 96.99
N ARG A 259 86.89 -62.43 97.85
CA ARG A 259 86.24 -63.78 97.75
C ARG A 259 85.44 -64.16 99.03
N GLY A 260 84.12 -64.38 98.90
CA GLY A 260 83.39 -65.43 99.63
C GLY A 260 82.72 -65.15 101.01
N LYS A 261 81.41 -65.45 101.07
CA LYS A 261 80.58 -65.92 102.22
C LYS A 261 80.67 -65.20 103.59
N CYS A 262 79.51 -64.72 104.08
CA CYS A 262 78.87 -65.34 105.26
C CYS A 262 77.39 -64.94 105.44
N THR A 263 76.52 -65.90 105.79
CA THR A 263 75.04 -65.81 105.69
C THR A 263 74.33 -65.04 106.81
N LEU A 264 74.92 -63.93 107.29
CA LEU A 264 74.26 -62.99 108.21
C LEU A 264 74.07 -61.59 107.59
N THR A 265 74.78 -61.29 106.50
CA THR A 265 74.48 -60.10 105.68
C THR A 265 73.13 -60.23 104.98
N VAL A 266 72.73 -61.43 104.55
CA VAL A 266 71.50 -61.73 103.78
C VAL A 266 70.23 -61.09 104.36
N LEU A 267 70.05 -61.02 105.68
CA LEU A 267 68.87 -60.34 106.25
C LEU A 267 68.94 -58.81 106.15
N LYS A 268 70.14 -58.22 106.27
CA LYS A 268 70.35 -56.79 106.01
C LYS A 268 70.25 -56.50 104.52
N GLU A 269 70.90 -57.29 103.67
CA GLU A 269 70.79 -57.24 102.20
C GLU A 269 69.33 -57.33 101.75
N VAL A 270 68.51 -58.23 102.33
CA VAL A 270 67.07 -58.30 102.01
C VAL A 270 66.29 -57.08 102.52
N THR A 271 66.71 -56.39 103.59
CA THR A 271 66.09 -55.11 103.98
C THR A 271 66.57 -53.92 103.16
N GLU A 272 67.85 -53.88 102.76
CA GLU A 272 68.42 -52.84 101.90
C GLU A 272 67.89 -52.99 100.48
N ALA A 273 67.96 -54.18 99.87
CA ALA A 273 67.41 -54.46 98.55
C ALA A 273 65.88 -54.24 98.48
N LYS A 274 65.14 -54.39 99.60
CA LYS A 274 63.73 -53.97 99.67
C LYS A 274 63.56 -52.45 99.69
N LYS A 275 64.44 -51.70 100.36
CA LYS A 275 64.45 -50.22 100.28
C LYS A 275 64.86 -49.75 98.88
N GLU A 276 65.87 -50.36 98.27
CA GLU A 276 66.33 -50.07 96.91
C GLU A 276 65.24 -50.40 95.87
N ALA A 277 64.57 -51.55 96.00
CA ALA A 277 63.44 -51.89 95.15
C ALA A 277 62.25 -50.93 95.33
N LEU A 278 61.95 -50.50 96.57
CA LEU A 278 60.94 -49.47 96.83
C LEU A 278 61.37 -48.09 96.27
N ALA A 279 62.65 -47.74 96.35
CA ALA A 279 63.19 -46.51 95.76
C ALA A 279 63.14 -46.55 94.23
N SER A 280 63.45 -47.70 93.60
CA SER A 280 63.32 -47.91 92.16
C SER A 280 61.86 -47.85 91.71
N LEU A 281 60.94 -48.51 92.43
CA LEU A 281 59.52 -48.48 92.15
C LEU A 281 58.93 -47.07 92.32
N ASN A 282 59.37 -46.31 93.32
CA ASN A 282 59.01 -44.90 93.45
C ASN A 282 59.58 -44.06 92.30
N ALA A 283 60.83 -44.29 91.90
CA ALA A 283 61.44 -43.60 90.75
C ALA A 283 60.74 -43.95 89.43
N GLU A 284 60.25 -45.18 89.27
CA GLU A 284 59.41 -45.60 88.14
C GLU A 284 58.01 -45.00 88.20
N LEU A 285 57.40 -44.86 89.37
CA LEU A 285 56.14 -44.14 89.57
C LEU A 285 56.28 -42.65 89.20
N PHE A 286 57.40 -42.00 89.57
CA PHE A 286 57.70 -40.63 89.14
C PHE A 286 57.90 -40.54 87.61
N LYS A 287 58.62 -41.49 86.98
CA LYS A 287 58.73 -41.55 85.51
C LYS A 287 57.37 -41.73 84.85
N LEU A 288 56.51 -42.61 85.38
CA LEU A 288 55.15 -42.84 84.88
C LEU A 288 54.29 -41.58 85.01
N MET A 289 54.38 -40.87 86.14
CA MET A 289 53.68 -39.59 86.32
C MET A 289 54.14 -38.54 85.31
N MET A 290 55.45 -38.38 85.10
CA MET A 290 55.98 -37.49 84.05
C MET A 290 55.47 -37.85 82.65
N VAL A 291 55.43 -39.13 82.28
CA VAL A 291 54.89 -39.59 80.98
C VAL A 291 53.37 -39.37 80.88
N MET A 292 52.63 -39.56 81.97
CA MET A 292 51.18 -39.35 82.02
C MET A 292 50.80 -37.85 81.97
N ASP A 293 51.63 -36.98 82.52
CA ASP A 293 51.44 -35.52 82.47
C ASP A 293 51.86 -34.97 81.10
N GLU A 294 52.94 -35.47 80.51
CA GLU A 294 53.35 -35.16 79.13
C GLU A 294 52.28 -35.62 78.11
N LEU A 295 51.76 -36.84 78.24
CA LEU A 295 50.65 -37.32 77.42
C LEU A 295 49.40 -36.44 77.58
N ARG A 296 49.13 -35.92 78.79
CA ARG A 296 48.01 -35.01 79.03
C ARG A 296 48.23 -33.64 78.37
N ASN A 297 49.47 -33.14 78.35
CA ASN A 297 49.85 -31.93 77.63
C ASN A 297 49.65 -32.11 76.11
N GLN A 298 50.12 -33.23 75.55
CA GLN A 298 49.94 -33.54 74.12
C GLN A 298 48.46 -33.70 73.73
N ILE A 299 47.63 -34.33 74.58
CA ILE A 299 46.18 -34.41 74.37
C ILE A 299 45.53 -33.02 74.42
N ASN A 300 45.95 -32.14 75.34
CA ASN A 300 45.45 -30.77 75.40
C ASN A 300 45.87 -29.97 74.15
N GLN A 301 47.13 -30.05 73.72
CA GLN A 301 47.61 -29.42 72.50
C GLN A 301 46.83 -29.89 71.27
N ALA A 302 46.67 -31.21 71.08
CA ALA A 302 45.89 -31.76 69.97
C ALA A 302 44.41 -31.30 69.99
N ARG A 303 43.83 -31.10 71.19
CA ARG A 303 42.49 -30.53 71.37
C ARG A 303 42.43 -29.04 71.00
N GLU A 304 43.48 -28.27 71.28
CA GLU A 304 43.58 -26.87 70.86
C GLU A 304 43.78 -26.74 69.35
N GLU A 305 44.68 -27.53 68.76
CA GLU A 305 44.94 -27.58 67.31
C GLU A 305 43.69 -27.99 66.53
N THR A 306 43.00 -29.05 66.94
CA THR A 306 41.70 -29.43 66.33
C THR A 306 40.63 -28.35 66.55
N GLY A 307 40.65 -27.65 67.69
CA GLY A 307 39.82 -26.47 67.93
C GLY A 307 40.13 -25.29 66.99
N GLN A 308 41.39 -25.08 66.61
CA GLN A 308 41.81 -24.07 65.63
C GLN A 308 41.43 -24.49 64.20
N LEU A 309 41.68 -25.76 63.83
CA LEU A 309 41.31 -26.31 62.52
C LEU A 309 39.79 -26.20 62.27
N ASN A 310 38.95 -26.52 63.25
CA ASN A 310 37.49 -26.36 63.15
C ASN A 310 37.07 -24.88 62.97
N LYS A 311 37.79 -23.93 63.59
CA LYS A 311 37.58 -22.47 63.38
C LYS A 311 38.06 -21.99 62.00
N ILE A 312 38.94 -22.72 61.33
CA ILE A 312 39.37 -22.44 59.94
C ILE A 312 38.39 -23.07 58.94
N LEU A 313 37.98 -24.32 59.19
CA LEU A 313 37.02 -25.07 58.38
C LEU A 313 35.69 -24.31 58.27
N SER A 314 35.07 -23.96 59.41
CA SER A 314 33.82 -23.18 59.45
C SER A 314 33.92 -21.81 58.75
N LYS A 315 35.06 -21.12 58.85
CA LYS A 315 35.33 -19.88 58.09
C LYS A 315 35.42 -20.12 56.58
N ASN A 316 35.84 -21.30 56.15
CA ASN A 316 35.91 -21.67 54.74
C ASN A 316 34.56 -22.15 54.21
N ASP A 317 33.76 -22.88 55.00
CA ASP A 317 32.39 -23.27 54.63
C ASP A 317 31.51 -22.05 54.33
N VAL A 318 31.58 -20.99 55.15
CA VAL A 318 30.85 -19.73 54.89
C VAL A 318 31.30 -19.07 53.59
N LYS A 319 32.58 -19.17 53.21
CA LYS A 319 33.06 -18.69 51.89
C LYS A 319 32.52 -19.57 50.77
N ILE A 320 32.54 -20.90 50.92
CA ILE A 320 32.04 -21.86 49.94
C ILE A 320 30.54 -21.67 49.70
N GLN A 321 29.75 -21.51 50.76
CA GLN A 321 28.31 -21.18 50.67
C GLN A 321 28.08 -19.85 49.94
N LYS A 322 28.84 -18.79 50.28
CA LYS A 322 28.76 -17.48 49.62
C LYS A 322 29.14 -17.54 48.13
N LEU A 323 30.11 -18.39 47.76
CA LEU A 323 30.49 -18.63 46.36
C LEU A 323 29.44 -19.47 45.61
N ASN A 324 28.89 -20.51 46.23
CA ASN A 324 27.84 -21.34 45.64
C ASN A 324 26.56 -20.53 45.38
N ALA A 325 26.14 -19.69 46.34
CA ALA A 325 25.03 -18.75 46.15
C ALA A 325 25.28 -17.80 44.97
N LYS A 326 26.49 -17.23 44.85
CA LYS A 326 26.88 -16.43 43.67
C LYS A 326 26.82 -17.24 42.37
N MET A 327 27.25 -18.49 42.38
CA MET A 327 27.25 -19.37 41.20
C MET A 327 25.83 -19.71 40.73
N ILE A 328 24.90 -19.97 41.66
CA ILE A 328 23.47 -20.19 41.35
C ILE A 328 22.81 -18.92 40.81
N MET A 329 23.13 -17.75 41.37
CA MET A 329 22.67 -16.45 40.85
C MET A 329 23.26 -16.10 39.48
N ALA A 330 24.51 -16.50 39.19
CA ALA A 330 25.10 -16.34 37.88
C ALA A 330 24.48 -17.30 36.84
N LYS A 331 24.25 -18.56 37.21
CA LYS A 331 23.61 -19.57 36.35
C LYS A 331 22.20 -19.13 35.92
N SER A 332 21.36 -18.73 36.88
CA SER A 332 19.99 -18.29 36.60
C SER A 332 19.94 -17.03 35.72
N LYS A 333 20.84 -16.05 35.92
CA LYS A 333 21.00 -14.90 35.02
C LYS A 333 21.41 -15.32 33.60
N LEU A 334 22.33 -16.27 33.47
CA LEU A 334 22.78 -16.79 32.18
C LEU A 334 21.66 -17.56 31.46
N GLU A 335 20.84 -18.32 32.18
CA GLU A 335 19.69 -19.06 31.66
C GLU A 335 18.62 -18.10 31.11
N ILE A 336 18.28 -17.03 31.85
CA ILE A 336 17.41 -15.95 31.37
C ILE A 336 17.98 -15.29 30.10
N ALA A 337 19.29 -15.01 30.07
CA ALA A 337 19.95 -14.43 28.91
C ALA A 337 19.96 -15.36 27.68
N LEU A 338 20.05 -16.68 27.87
CA LEU A 338 19.92 -17.67 26.79
C LEU A 338 18.49 -17.68 26.21
N SER A 339 17.45 -17.72 27.06
CA SER A 339 16.06 -17.65 26.58
C SER A 339 15.75 -16.32 25.87
N ALA A 340 16.33 -15.21 26.32
CA ALA A 340 16.24 -13.92 25.63
C ALA A 340 16.94 -13.97 24.26
N LYS A 341 18.15 -14.56 24.17
CA LYS A 341 18.90 -14.75 22.92
C LYS A 341 18.14 -15.64 21.92
N GLU A 342 17.47 -16.69 22.37
CA GLU A 342 16.65 -17.57 21.53
C GLU A 342 15.39 -16.88 20.99
N ARG A 343 14.73 -16.04 21.81
CA ARG A 343 13.65 -15.14 21.35
C ARG A 343 14.14 -14.14 20.30
N VAL A 344 15.28 -13.49 20.53
CA VAL A 344 15.86 -12.55 19.55
C VAL A 344 16.23 -13.26 18.24
N ARG A 345 16.78 -14.48 18.32
CA ARG A 345 17.10 -15.29 17.14
C ARG A 345 15.85 -15.65 16.33
N SER A 346 14.81 -16.19 16.97
CA SER A 346 13.57 -16.57 16.28
C SER A 346 12.84 -15.36 15.68
N LEU A 347 12.93 -14.17 16.30
CA LEU A 347 12.48 -12.91 15.69
C LEU A 347 13.34 -12.52 14.48
N ALA A 348 14.67 -12.63 14.54
CA ALA A 348 15.56 -12.36 13.41
C ALA A 348 15.31 -13.31 12.23
N ASP A 349 15.15 -14.61 12.48
CA ASP A 349 14.81 -15.61 11.46
C ASP A 349 13.43 -15.31 10.82
N SER A 350 12.46 -14.84 11.62
CA SER A 350 11.14 -14.40 11.12
C SER A 350 11.22 -13.14 10.25
N LEU A 351 11.98 -12.13 10.69
CA LEU A 351 12.22 -10.89 9.93
C LEU A 351 12.96 -11.16 8.63
N ALA A 352 13.97 -12.03 8.63
CA ALA A 352 14.66 -12.48 7.41
C ALA A 352 13.67 -13.14 6.42
N GLY A 353 12.79 -14.03 6.91
CA GLY A 353 11.73 -14.64 6.12
C GLY A 353 10.69 -13.63 5.58
N SER A 354 10.45 -12.52 6.28
CA SER A 354 9.61 -11.43 5.79
C SER A 354 10.29 -10.60 4.69
N LEU A 355 11.59 -10.31 4.84
CA LEU A 355 12.40 -9.59 3.85
C LEU A 355 12.56 -10.39 2.55
N GLU A 356 12.69 -11.73 2.63
CA GLU A 356 12.66 -12.57 1.44
C GLU A 356 11.32 -12.52 0.69
N LYS A 357 10.19 -12.50 1.41
CA LYS A 357 8.87 -12.35 0.79
C LYS A 357 8.74 -10.99 0.11
N LEU A 358 9.19 -9.91 0.76
CA LEU A 358 9.18 -8.57 0.19
C LEU A 358 10.09 -8.44 -1.05
N LYS A 359 11.25 -9.13 -1.08
CA LYS A 359 12.09 -9.22 -2.29
C LYS A 359 11.35 -9.91 -3.44
N LYS A 360 10.78 -11.09 -3.20
CA LYS A 360 10.02 -11.88 -4.20
C LYS A 360 8.80 -11.11 -4.71
N ASN A 361 8.08 -10.40 -3.85
CA ASN A 361 6.96 -9.53 -4.24
C ASN A 361 7.44 -8.33 -5.07
N LYS A 362 8.60 -7.73 -4.75
CA LYS A 362 9.21 -6.64 -5.53
C LYS A 362 9.73 -7.10 -6.90
N GLU A 363 10.15 -8.36 -7.02
CA GLU A 363 10.52 -8.98 -8.28
C GLU A 363 9.26 -9.23 -9.14
N ALA A 364 8.22 -9.85 -8.58
CA ALA A 364 6.94 -10.05 -9.27
C ALA A 364 6.29 -8.73 -9.75
N ALA A 365 6.27 -7.69 -8.90
CA ALA A 365 5.71 -6.39 -9.27
C ALA A 365 6.45 -5.72 -10.45
N LYS A 366 7.76 -5.96 -10.60
CA LYS A 366 8.52 -5.51 -11.78
C LYS A 366 8.19 -6.31 -13.03
N GLU A 367 7.95 -7.62 -12.91
CA GLU A 367 7.53 -8.45 -14.03
C GLU A 367 6.14 -8.01 -14.53
N GLU A 368 5.21 -7.72 -13.60
CA GLU A 368 3.90 -7.12 -13.91
C GLU A 368 4.03 -5.72 -14.54
N GLU A 369 4.90 -4.86 -14.03
CA GLU A 369 5.20 -3.54 -14.63
C GLU A 369 5.72 -3.68 -16.07
N CYS A 370 6.67 -4.59 -16.32
CA CYS A 370 7.17 -4.88 -17.66
C CYS A 370 6.06 -5.37 -18.61
N LEU A 371 5.16 -6.23 -18.12
CA LEU A 371 4.03 -6.73 -18.89
C LEU A 371 2.99 -5.63 -19.19
N LEU A 372 2.73 -4.73 -18.25
CA LEU A 372 1.84 -3.58 -18.45
C LEU A 372 2.42 -2.57 -19.44
N ILE A 373 3.73 -2.31 -19.40
CA ILE A 373 4.42 -1.48 -20.41
C ILE A 373 4.32 -2.13 -21.80
N ALA A 374 4.57 -3.44 -21.90
CA ALA A 374 4.42 -4.16 -23.17
C ALA A 374 2.97 -4.09 -23.71
N GLN A 375 1.96 -4.38 -22.88
CA GLN A 375 0.54 -4.27 -23.26
C GLN A 375 0.15 -2.84 -23.66
N LYS A 376 0.64 -1.83 -22.94
CA LYS A 376 0.44 -0.42 -23.29
C LYS A 376 0.98 -0.12 -24.70
N THR A 377 2.23 -0.46 -25.00
CA THR A 377 2.81 -0.19 -26.33
C THR A 377 2.08 -0.93 -27.46
N VAL A 378 1.57 -2.14 -27.21
CA VAL A 378 0.72 -2.87 -28.18
C VAL A 378 -0.60 -2.13 -28.40
N THR A 379 -1.31 -1.71 -27.35
CA THR A 379 -2.57 -0.96 -27.52
C THR A 379 -2.38 0.43 -28.12
N GLU A 380 -1.23 1.08 -27.88
CA GLU A 380 -0.85 2.33 -28.56
C GLU A 380 -0.61 2.11 -30.08
N MET A 381 0.06 1.03 -30.47
CA MET A 381 0.21 0.67 -31.90
C MET A 381 -1.13 0.27 -32.55
N GLU A 382 -1.96 -0.51 -31.86
CA GLU A 382 -3.29 -0.90 -32.36
C GLU A 382 -4.22 0.31 -32.53
N THR A 383 -4.21 1.26 -31.59
CA THR A 383 -5.01 2.50 -31.69
C THR A 383 -4.46 3.49 -32.71
N GLN A 384 -3.16 3.51 -33.00
CA GLN A 384 -2.61 4.25 -34.15
C GLN A 384 -3.04 3.61 -35.47
N LYS A 385 -2.99 2.27 -35.57
CA LYS A 385 -3.42 1.54 -36.76
C LYS A 385 -4.90 1.75 -37.06
N THR A 386 -5.80 1.65 -36.08
CA THR A 386 -7.24 1.86 -36.30
C THR A 386 -7.58 3.31 -36.64
N LYS A 387 -6.83 4.30 -36.13
CA LYS A 387 -6.95 5.70 -36.59
C LYS A 387 -6.62 5.84 -38.08
N LEU A 388 -5.49 5.30 -38.54
CA LEU A 388 -5.14 5.35 -39.96
C LEU A 388 -6.16 4.62 -40.86
N GLU A 389 -6.76 3.54 -40.37
CA GLU A 389 -7.86 2.85 -41.07
C GLU A 389 -9.14 3.69 -41.12
N ILE A 390 -9.46 4.46 -40.07
CA ILE A 390 -10.57 5.43 -40.05
C ILE A 390 -10.27 6.61 -40.99
N ASP A 391 -9.09 7.22 -40.90
CA ASP A 391 -8.63 8.31 -41.77
C ASP A 391 -8.68 7.91 -43.26
N GLU A 392 -8.56 6.63 -43.58
CA GLU A 392 -8.74 6.07 -44.92
C GLU A 392 -10.22 5.92 -45.30
N LYS A 393 -11.06 5.33 -44.44
CA LYS A 393 -12.49 5.20 -44.72
C LYS A 393 -13.20 6.56 -44.80
N GLU A 394 -12.78 7.58 -44.04
CA GLU A 394 -13.31 8.93 -44.15
C GLU A 394 -12.92 9.61 -45.47
N ARG A 395 -11.67 9.41 -45.95
CA ARG A 395 -11.26 9.89 -47.28
C ARG A 395 -12.03 9.22 -48.41
N GLU A 396 -12.25 7.90 -48.33
CA GLU A 396 -13.12 7.19 -49.28
C GLU A 396 -14.56 7.73 -49.24
N LEU A 397 -15.14 7.91 -48.05
CA LEU A 397 -16.50 8.43 -47.87
C LEU A 397 -16.66 9.83 -48.48
N ASN A 398 -15.70 10.72 -48.24
CA ASN A 398 -15.70 12.06 -48.80
C ASN A 398 -15.61 12.04 -50.34
N SER A 399 -14.76 11.19 -50.93
CA SER A 399 -14.70 11.02 -52.39
C SER A 399 -16.04 10.54 -52.97
N ASN A 400 -16.70 9.58 -52.31
CA ASN A 400 -18.02 9.09 -52.70
C ASN A 400 -19.12 10.16 -52.57
N LEU A 401 -19.03 11.05 -51.58
CA LEU A 401 -19.94 12.18 -51.38
C LEU A 401 -19.76 13.22 -52.51
N ASP A 402 -18.51 13.56 -52.82
CA ASP A 402 -18.11 14.40 -53.94
C ASP A 402 -18.65 13.89 -55.29
N GLU A 403 -18.59 12.57 -55.52
CA GLU A 403 -19.12 11.92 -56.72
C GLU A 403 -20.66 11.91 -56.73
N LEU A 404 -21.30 11.67 -55.58
CA LEU A 404 -22.76 11.73 -55.43
C LEU A 404 -23.31 13.14 -55.69
N GLU A 405 -22.61 14.19 -55.23
CA GLU A 405 -23.01 15.57 -55.51
C GLU A 405 -22.87 15.91 -57.01
N LYS A 406 -21.77 15.49 -57.66
CA LYS A 406 -21.60 15.65 -59.12
C LYS A 406 -22.69 14.90 -59.90
N ALA A 407 -23.07 13.70 -59.44
CA ALA A 407 -24.18 12.93 -60.02
C ALA A 407 -25.52 13.64 -59.86
N LYS A 408 -25.82 14.19 -58.66
CA LYS A 408 -27.03 14.97 -58.38
C LYS A 408 -27.11 16.25 -59.22
N GLN A 409 -25.99 16.95 -59.41
CA GLN A 409 -25.91 18.12 -60.29
C GLN A 409 -26.16 17.74 -61.76
N ALA A 410 -25.60 16.61 -62.22
CA ALA A 410 -25.85 16.09 -63.56
C ALA A 410 -27.31 15.64 -63.76
N GLU A 411 -27.94 15.04 -62.75
CA GLU A 411 -29.36 14.67 -62.76
C GLU A 411 -30.26 15.90 -62.88
N ALA A 412 -30.01 16.94 -62.07
CA ALA A 412 -30.75 18.21 -62.15
C ALA A 412 -30.64 18.86 -63.54
N LEU A 413 -29.43 18.90 -64.14
CA LEU A 413 -29.17 19.40 -65.49
C LEU A 413 -29.77 18.54 -66.62
N VAL A 414 -30.23 17.32 -66.33
CA VAL A 414 -30.99 16.46 -67.26
C VAL A 414 -32.49 16.68 -67.09
N LEU A 415 -32.97 16.89 -65.86
CA LEU A 415 -34.37 17.23 -65.58
C LEU A 415 -34.74 18.60 -66.16
N GLU A 416 -33.93 19.63 -65.95
CA GLU A 416 -34.12 20.99 -66.52
C GLU A 416 -34.26 20.96 -68.05
N LYS A 417 -33.42 20.17 -68.74
CA LYS A 417 -33.48 20.00 -70.21
C LYS A 417 -34.67 19.17 -70.66
N LEU A 418 -35.17 18.26 -69.82
CA LEU A 418 -36.41 17.53 -70.10
C LEU A 418 -37.62 18.45 -69.96
N GLU A 419 -37.64 19.31 -68.95
CA GLU A 419 -38.67 20.32 -68.71
C GLU A 419 -38.72 21.33 -69.86
N SER A 420 -37.59 21.91 -70.27
CA SER A 420 -37.54 22.83 -71.42
C SER A 420 -37.96 22.14 -72.74
N LEU A 421 -37.58 20.87 -72.96
CA LEU A 421 -38.02 20.10 -74.14
C LEU A 421 -39.52 19.71 -74.12
N ILE A 422 -40.15 19.72 -72.94
CA ILE A 422 -41.60 19.54 -72.78
C ILE A 422 -42.32 20.87 -73.06
N GLU A 423 -41.79 21.98 -72.55
CA GLU A 423 -42.29 23.34 -72.79
C GLU A 423 -42.19 23.73 -74.27
N ASP A 424 -41.01 23.57 -74.91
CA ASP A 424 -40.80 23.70 -76.36
C ASP A 424 -41.84 22.91 -77.17
N LYS A 425 -42.20 21.71 -76.71
CA LYS A 425 -43.19 20.84 -77.36
C LYS A 425 -44.62 21.24 -77.04
N MET A 426 -44.88 21.97 -75.96
CA MET A 426 -46.19 22.53 -75.66
C MET A 426 -46.41 23.80 -76.48
N GLU A 427 -45.47 24.75 -76.46
CA GLU A 427 -45.55 25.98 -77.24
C GLU A 427 -45.59 25.71 -78.75
N ARG A 428 -44.78 24.75 -79.28
CA ARG A 428 -44.88 24.37 -80.69
C ARG A 428 -46.23 23.76 -81.06
N ARG A 429 -46.85 22.94 -80.19
CA ARG A 429 -48.22 22.45 -80.45
C ARG A 429 -49.24 23.60 -80.40
N GLU A 430 -49.09 24.56 -79.50
CA GLU A 430 -50.00 25.70 -79.39
C GLU A 430 -49.86 26.67 -80.57
N THR A 431 -48.64 26.90 -81.06
CA THR A 431 -48.36 27.73 -82.26
C THR A 431 -48.68 27.00 -83.57
N GLU A 432 -48.52 25.67 -83.64
CA GLU A 432 -49.10 24.85 -84.71
C GLU A 432 -50.63 24.98 -84.73
N LEU A 433 -51.32 24.86 -83.58
CA LEU A 433 -52.76 25.08 -83.48
C LEU A 433 -53.19 26.47 -83.95
N LYS A 434 -52.46 27.53 -83.54
CA LYS A 434 -52.73 28.92 -83.96
C LYS A 434 -52.53 29.15 -85.47
N ASN A 435 -51.72 28.32 -86.12
CA ASN A 435 -51.45 28.37 -87.57
C ASN A 435 -52.32 27.38 -88.39
N CYS A 436 -53.12 26.53 -87.75
CA CYS A 436 -54.06 25.66 -88.47
C CYS A 436 -55.25 26.46 -89.03
N SER A 437 -55.50 26.34 -90.34
CA SER A 437 -56.75 26.77 -90.96
C SER A 437 -57.95 26.19 -90.21
N THR A 438 -58.93 27.03 -89.86
CA THR A 438 -60.11 26.61 -89.07
C THR A 438 -60.91 25.52 -89.80
N ILE A 439 -60.77 24.26 -89.37
CA ILE A 439 -61.51 23.14 -89.94
C ILE A 439 -62.96 23.21 -89.46
N THR A 440 -63.87 23.58 -90.36
CA THR A 440 -65.32 23.53 -90.12
C THR A 440 -65.82 22.08 -90.18
N ILE A 441 -65.67 21.36 -89.07
CA ILE A 441 -66.25 20.03 -88.86
C ILE A 441 -67.78 20.11 -88.77
N SER A 442 -68.50 19.09 -89.25
CA SER A 442 -69.95 19.01 -89.10
C SER A 442 -70.35 18.95 -87.63
N ARG A 443 -71.53 19.47 -87.28
CA ARG A 443 -72.03 19.41 -85.89
C ARG A 443 -72.11 17.97 -85.37
N PHE A 444 -72.46 17.01 -86.22
CA PHE A 444 -72.47 15.60 -85.85
C PHE A 444 -71.05 15.07 -85.56
N GLU A 445 -70.07 15.47 -86.36
CA GLU A 445 -68.66 15.09 -86.18
C GLU A 445 -68.06 15.75 -84.94
N TYR A 446 -68.42 17.01 -84.64
CA TYR A 446 -68.08 17.68 -83.40
C TYR A 446 -68.66 16.96 -82.18
N GLU A 447 -69.97 16.65 -82.17
CA GLU A 447 -70.59 15.93 -81.05
C GLU A 447 -70.06 14.48 -80.92
N TYR A 448 -69.68 13.83 -82.03
CA TYR A 448 -69.03 12.51 -82.03
C TYR A 448 -67.61 12.56 -81.46
N LEU A 449 -66.76 13.45 -81.97
CA LEU A 449 -65.37 13.61 -81.55
C LEU A 449 -65.27 14.12 -80.11
N SER A 450 -66.14 15.06 -79.70
CA SER A 450 -66.20 15.57 -78.32
C SER A 450 -66.55 14.46 -77.33
N ARG A 451 -67.56 13.62 -77.63
CA ARG A 451 -67.88 12.44 -76.81
C ARG A 451 -66.77 11.38 -76.82
N HIS A 452 -66.05 11.22 -77.93
CA HIS A 452 -64.91 10.30 -77.97
C HIS A 452 -63.70 10.82 -77.18
N ALA A 453 -63.50 12.15 -77.17
CA ALA A 453 -62.47 12.81 -76.38
C ALA A 453 -62.76 12.71 -74.88
N SER A 454 -63.99 12.98 -74.43
CA SER A 454 -64.36 12.82 -73.01
C SER A 454 -64.27 11.37 -72.54
N LEU A 455 -64.64 10.40 -73.40
CA LEU A 455 -64.42 8.97 -73.12
C LEU A 455 -62.92 8.61 -73.05
N ALA A 456 -62.07 9.22 -73.89
CA ALA A 456 -60.63 9.01 -73.84
C ALA A 456 -60.02 9.59 -72.56
N GLU A 457 -60.43 10.81 -72.18
CA GLU A 457 -60.10 11.51 -70.94
C GLU A 457 -60.49 10.68 -69.70
N GLU A 458 -61.76 10.23 -69.62
CA GLU A 458 -62.21 9.29 -68.59
C GLU A 458 -61.32 8.03 -68.50
N THR A 459 -60.85 7.47 -69.63
CA THR A 459 -59.93 6.31 -69.60
C THR A 459 -58.49 6.67 -69.26
N ALA A 460 -58.08 7.93 -69.37
CA ALA A 460 -56.79 8.43 -68.90
C ALA A 460 -56.84 8.65 -67.38
N GLU A 461 -57.86 9.35 -66.87
CA GLU A 461 -58.10 9.54 -65.44
C GLU A 461 -58.19 8.21 -64.68
N LYS A 462 -58.93 7.24 -65.23
CA LYS A 462 -59.04 5.89 -64.63
C LYS A 462 -57.72 5.11 -64.66
N LYS A 463 -56.79 5.42 -65.57
CA LYS A 463 -55.41 4.87 -65.57
C LYS A 463 -54.51 5.59 -64.57
N VAL A 464 -54.62 6.91 -64.43
CA VAL A 464 -53.89 7.70 -63.43
C VAL A 464 -54.32 7.26 -62.03
N SER A 465 -55.62 7.27 -61.73
CA SER A 465 -56.19 6.82 -60.45
C SER A 465 -55.79 5.37 -60.13
N ALA A 466 -55.73 4.49 -61.13
CA ALA A 466 -55.22 3.13 -60.93
C ALA A 466 -53.72 3.13 -60.59
N ALA A 467 -52.88 3.88 -61.32
CA ALA A 467 -51.44 3.97 -61.05
C ALA A 467 -51.14 4.56 -59.66
N GLU A 468 -51.91 5.57 -59.23
CA GLU A 468 -51.87 6.14 -57.89
C GLU A 468 -52.26 5.11 -56.83
N ALA A 469 -53.35 4.35 -57.04
CA ALA A 469 -53.73 3.25 -56.14
C ALA A 469 -52.68 2.13 -56.09
N TRP A 470 -51.99 1.81 -57.19
CA TRP A 470 -50.84 0.89 -57.19
C TRP A 470 -49.65 1.46 -56.41
N ALA A 471 -49.34 2.75 -56.56
CA ALA A 471 -48.28 3.42 -55.81
C ALA A 471 -48.60 3.52 -54.30
N GLU A 472 -49.85 3.78 -53.94
CA GLU A 472 -50.29 3.76 -52.55
C GLU A 472 -50.31 2.33 -51.99
N ALA A 473 -50.73 1.31 -52.75
CA ALA A 473 -50.62 -0.08 -52.33
C ALA A 473 -49.15 -0.52 -52.10
N LEU A 474 -48.20 0.00 -52.89
CA LEU A 474 -46.76 -0.19 -52.67
C LEU A 474 -46.28 0.55 -51.41
N ARG A 475 -46.74 1.79 -51.15
CA ARG A 475 -46.46 2.53 -49.90
C ARG A 475 -47.09 1.87 -48.67
N ALA A 476 -48.28 1.31 -48.79
CA ALA A 476 -48.98 0.60 -47.72
C ALA A 476 -48.33 -0.76 -47.43
N SER A 477 -47.93 -1.52 -48.46
CA SER A 477 -47.23 -2.79 -48.29
C SER A 477 -45.80 -2.61 -47.73
N THR A 478 -45.06 -1.57 -48.13
CA THR A 478 -43.77 -1.23 -47.50
C THR A 478 -43.94 -0.79 -46.04
N LYS A 479 -44.91 0.07 -45.71
CA LYS A 479 -45.29 0.37 -44.32
C LYS A 479 -45.66 -0.90 -43.53
N ALA A 480 -46.43 -1.81 -44.12
CA ALA A 480 -46.81 -3.07 -43.49
C ALA A 480 -45.62 -4.03 -43.32
N VAL A 481 -44.62 -4.04 -44.21
CA VAL A 481 -43.36 -4.78 -44.06
C VAL A 481 -42.50 -4.17 -42.96
N LEU A 482 -42.39 -2.84 -42.86
CA LEU A 482 -41.70 -2.15 -41.78
C LEU A 482 -42.35 -2.43 -40.42
N MET A 483 -43.68 -2.39 -40.33
CA MET A 483 -44.41 -2.75 -39.11
C MET A 483 -44.27 -4.24 -38.79
N LYS A 484 -44.23 -5.13 -39.79
CA LYS A 484 -43.99 -6.58 -39.59
C LYS A 484 -42.56 -6.90 -39.15
N THR A 485 -41.55 -6.22 -39.67
CA THR A 485 -40.16 -6.39 -39.23
C THR A 485 -39.95 -5.78 -37.84
N GLY A 486 -40.57 -4.64 -37.54
CA GLY A 486 -40.61 -4.05 -36.20
C GLY A 486 -41.30 -4.96 -35.17
N THR A 487 -42.43 -5.59 -35.50
CA THR A 487 -43.07 -6.58 -34.60
C THR A 487 -42.31 -7.90 -34.56
N LEU A 488 -41.65 -8.32 -35.63
CA LEU A 488 -40.77 -9.50 -35.60
C LEU A 488 -39.58 -9.26 -34.66
N MET A 489 -38.91 -8.11 -34.74
CA MET A 489 -37.85 -7.73 -33.80
C MET A 489 -38.33 -7.68 -32.35
N ARG A 490 -39.54 -7.16 -32.09
CA ARG A 490 -40.15 -7.21 -30.74
C ARG A 490 -40.43 -8.65 -30.29
N VAL A 491 -41.00 -9.49 -31.16
CA VAL A 491 -41.28 -10.90 -30.86
C VAL A 491 -40.00 -11.75 -30.74
N GLU A 492 -38.91 -11.39 -31.42
CA GLU A 492 -37.60 -12.02 -31.23
C GLU A 492 -36.96 -11.58 -29.91
N GLY A 493 -36.98 -10.29 -29.57
CA GLY A 493 -36.57 -9.80 -28.24
C GLY A 493 -37.40 -10.41 -27.10
N GLU A 494 -38.73 -10.49 -27.25
CA GLU A 494 -39.63 -11.18 -26.32
C GLU A 494 -39.38 -12.69 -26.28
N ARG A 495 -38.93 -13.32 -27.36
CA ARG A 495 -38.50 -14.74 -27.38
C ARG A 495 -37.15 -14.96 -26.70
N GLU A 496 -36.25 -13.98 -26.75
CA GLU A 496 -34.97 -14.04 -26.03
C GLU A 496 -35.14 -13.75 -24.53
N MET A 497 -36.02 -12.81 -24.16
CA MET A 497 -36.52 -12.67 -22.78
C MET A 497 -37.22 -13.96 -22.32
N SER A 498 -38.15 -14.51 -23.11
CA SER A 498 -38.85 -15.78 -22.84
C SER A 498 -37.94 -17.02 -22.80
N ARG A 499 -36.72 -16.95 -23.36
CA ARG A 499 -35.69 -18.00 -23.27
C ARG A 499 -34.82 -17.82 -22.03
N THR A 500 -34.40 -16.59 -21.72
CA THR A 500 -33.63 -16.30 -20.51
C THR A 500 -34.47 -16.52 -19.25
N GLU A 501 -35.72 -16.07 -19.23
CA GLU A 501 -36.66 -16.29 -18.11
C GLU A 501 -36.94 -17.79 -17.87
N ARG A 502 -37.20 -18.58 -18.92
CA ARG A 502 -37.26 -20.05 -18.81
C ARG A 502 -35.95 -20.65 -18.28
N SER A 503 -34.80 -20.12 -18.69
CA SER A 503 -33.48 -20.58 -18.21
C SER A 503 -33.24 -20.28 -16.71
N PHE A 504 -33.94 -19.30 -16.13
CA PHE A 504 -33.98 -19.09 -14.68
C PHE A 504 -35.01 -20.00 -13.99
N SER A 505 -36.18 -20.24 -14.60
CA SER A 505 -37.21 -21.13 -14.05
C SER A 505 -36.73 -22.60 -13.95
N THR A 506 -36.10 -23.14 -15.00
CA THR A 506 -35.61 -24.54 -15.02
C THR A 506 -34.44 -24.78 -14.05
N LYS A 507 -33.89 -23.72 -13.42
CA LYS A 507 -32.91 -23.83 -12.32
C LYS A 507 -33.53 -23.95 -10.92
N ARG A 508 -34.86 -23.95 -10.78
CA ARG A 508 -35.58 -24.15 -9.50
C ARG A 508 -36.45 -25.40 -9.44
N LEU A 509 -36.52 -26.17 -10.53
CA LEU A 509 -37.26 -27.45 -10.62
C LEU A 509 -36.37 -28.51 -11.29
N ALA A 510 -35.17 -28.68 -10.74
CA ALA A 510 -34.18 -29.68 -11.14
C ALA A 510 -33.72 -30.53 -9.95
N GLU A 511 -34.59 -30.62 -8.93
CA GLU A 511 -34.39 -31.35 -7.68
C GLU A 511 -35.71 -32.04 -7.30
N ASP A 512 -36.22 -32.84 -8.24
CA ASP A 512 -36.92 -34.08 -7.90
C ASP A 512 -37.00 -35.06 -9.09
N GLU A 513 -37.29 -36.29 -8.70
CA GLU A 513 -37.45 -37.58 -9.40
C GLU A 513 -38.26 -37.59 -10.74
N ARG A 514 -38.24 -38.61 -11.62
CA ARG A 514 -37.43 -39.82 -11.92
C ARG A 514 -37.99 -40.48 -13.21
N ILE A 515 -37.35 -41.55 -13.67
CA ILE A 515 -37.88 -42.60 -14.58
C ILE A 515 -38.07 -42.20 -16.05
N GLN A 516 -37.70 -43.14 -16.93
CA GLN A 516 -38.01 -43.14 -18.35
C GLN A 516 -39.18 -44.09 -18.57
N GLU A 517 -40.06 -43.80 -19.52
CA GLU A 517 -40.52 -44.84 -20.45
C GLU A 517 -41.02 -44.20 -21.74
N ALA A 518 -41.27 -45.02 -22.76
CA ALA A 518 -41.60 -44.58 -24.11
C ALA A 518 -42.82 -45.34 -24.60
N GLU A 519 -43.62 -44.71 -25.47
CA GLU A 519 -44.25 -45.42 -26.57
C GLU A 519 -44.67 -44.47 -27.70
N ALA A 520 -44.91 -45.04 -28.88
CA ALA A 520 -45.56 -44.40 -30.02
C ALA A 520 -47.09 -44.76 -29.98
N GLU A 521 -47.97 -44.46 -30.94
CA GLU A 521 -47.82 -44.13 -32.36
C GLU A 521 -49.10 -43.42 -32.88
N SER A 522 -49.06 -42.90 -34.12
CA SER A 522 -50.12 -42.86 -35.19
C SER A 522 -51.64 -43.04 -34.87
N TYR A 523 -52.63 -42.42 -35.51
CA TYR A 523 -53.08 -42.40 -36.95
C TYR A 523 -54.39 -41.53 -37.01
N LEU A 524 -54.94 -40.90 -38.07
CA LEU A 524 -54.61 -40.46 -39.45
C LEU A 524 -55.29 -39.06 -39.62
N PHE A 525 -56.15 -38.61 -40.57
CA PHE A 525 -56.53 -38.85 -42.00
C PHE A 525 -57.28 -37.57 -42.50
N SER A 526 -57.53 -37.27 -43.79
CA SER A 526 -57.13 -37.86 -45.08
C SER A 526 -57.04 -36.78 -46.19
N LYS A 527 -56.76 -37.21 -47.42
CA LYS A 527 -56.78 -36.42 -48.68
C LYS A 527 -58.17 -36.64 -49.38
N PRO A 528 -58.47 -36.41 -50.70
CA PRO A 528 -57.64 -36.33 -51.93
C PRO A 528 -57.40 -34.83 -52.33
N VAL A 529 -57.21 -34.33 -53.56
CA VAL A 529 -57.19 -34.88 -54.94
C VAL A 529 -55.96 -34.37 -55.73
N ARG A 530 -56.06 -34.04 -57.04
CA ARG A 530 -54.96 -33.71 -57.97
C ARG A 530 -55.48 -32.96 -59.22
N LYS A 531 -54.54 -32.31 -59.94
CA LYS A 531 -54.38 -32.12 -61.42
C LYS A 531 -54.34 -30.64 -61.87
N SER A 532 -53.53 -30.14 -62.80
CA SER A 532 -52.19 -30.44 -63.36
C SER A 532 -52.06 -29.76 -64.75
N THR A 533 -51.31 -28.65 -64.88
CA THR A 533 -50.48 -28.24 -66.08
C THR A 533 -51.17 -28.15 -67.48
N PRO A 534 -50.52 -27.72 -68.60
CA PRO A 534 -49.14 -27.23 -68.87
C PRO A 534 -49.06 -25.93 -69.74
N VAL A 535 -47.90 -25.66 -70.38
CA VAL A 535 -47.68 -24.84 -71.60
C VAL A 535 -47.81 -23.30 -71.44
N GLN A 536 -47.04 -22.38 -72.07
CA GLN A 536 -45.69 -22.27 -72.70
C GLN A 536 -45.38 -20.72 -72.72
N LEU A 537 -44.31 -20.09 -73.24
CA LEU A 537 -43.11 -20.44 -74.04
C LEU A 537 -41.95 -19.48 -73.63
N GLY A 538 -40.71 -19.72 -74.09
CA GLY A 538 -39.64 -18.70 -74.11
C GLY A 538 -38.22 -19.23 -73.93
N LYS A 539 -37.42 -19.29 -75.00
CA LYS A 539 -35.99 -19.68 -74.95
C LYS A 539 -35.12 -18.87 -75.91
N SER A 540 -34.15 -18.13 -75.36
CA SER A 540 -32.78 -17.91 -75.90
C SER A 540 -32.05 -16.92 -74.96
N ARG A 541 -30.72 -16.89 -74.87
CA ARG A 541 -29.66 -17.59 -75.63
C ARG A 541 -28.52 -17.99 -74.67
N ARG A 542 -27.76 -19.04 -74.95
CA ARG A 542 -26.48 -19.31 -74.25
C ARG A 542 -25.33 -18.59 -74.97
N TYR A 543 -24.36 -18.11 -74.20
CA TYR A 543 -22.93 -18.26 -74.51
C TYR A 543 -22.19 -18.67 -73.22
N SER A 544 -21.09 -19.40 -73.36
CA SER A 544 -20.36 -20.01 -72.25
C SER A 544 -18.93 -19.48 -72.15
N SER A 545 -18.49 -19.13 -70.94
CA SER A 545 -17.08 -19.05 -70.52
C SER A 545 -17.09 -19.06 -68.98
N ALA A 546 -16.88 -20.20 -68.32
CA ALA A 546 -15.59 -20.83 -67.98
C ALA A 546 -15.01 -20.29 -66.65
N GLY A 547 -14.77 -21.21 -65.70
CA GLY A 547 -14.32 -20.91 -64.33
C GLY A 547 -14.94 -21.85 -63.29
N THR A 548 -14.17 -22.84 -62.82
CA THR A 548 -14.61 -23.84 -61.83
C THR A 548 -14.44 -23.34 -60.38
N PRO A 549 -15.26 -23.81 -59.41
CA PRO A 549 -15.32 -23.22 -58.07
C PRO A 549 -14.36 -23.88 -57.07
N THR A 550 -14.02 -23.17 -55.99
CA THR A 550 -13.45 -23.76 -54.76
C THR A 550 -14.14 -23.18 -53.51
N PHE A 551 -14.75 -24.05 -52.71
CA PHE A 551 -15.18 -23.74 -51.35
C PHE A 551 -14.08 -24.16 -50.37
N PHE A 552 -13.76 -23.33 -49.38
CA PHE A 552 -12.96 -23.75 -48.21
C PHE A 552 -13.67 -23.43 -46.90
N VAL A 553 -14.00 -24.48 -46.14
CA VAL A 553 -14.61 -24.40 -44.82
C VAL A 553 -13.52 -24.52 -43.75
N ILE A 554 -13.17 -23.42 -43.11
CA ILE A 554 -12.18 -23.40 -42.02
C ILE A 554 -12.85 -23.87 -40.71
N LYS A 555 -12.70 -25.14 -40.37
CA LYS A 555 -13.11 -25.69 -39.06
C LYS A 555 -12.15 -25.21 -37.96
N LYS A 556 -12.63 -24.34 -37.07
CA LYS A 556 -11.84 -23.85 -35.92
C LYS A 556 -11.58 -24.98 -34.91
N LYS A 557 -10.31 -25.33 -34.72
CA LYS A 557 -9.85 -26.46 -33.88
C LYS A 557 -9.97 -26.09 -32.39
N LYS A 558 -10.67 -26.89 -31.57
CA LYS A 558 -10.68 -26.71 -30.11
C LYS A 558 -9.33 -27.16 -29.53
N GLY A 559 -8.73 -26.32 -28.68
CA GLY A 559 -7.47 -26.63 -27.99
C GLY A 559 -7.64 -27.72 -26.91
N LEU A 560 -6.58 -28.50 -26.70
CA LEU A 560 -6.50 -29.54 -25.68
C LEU A 560 -6.32 -28.90 -24.28
N LYS A 561 -7.02 -29.43 -23.27
CA LYS A 561 -6.68 -29.18 -21.85
C LYS A 561 -5.72 -30.27 -21.38
N LEU A 562 -4.46 -29.93 -21.09
CA LEU A 562 -3.55 -30.89 -20.46
C LEU A 562 -3.81 -31.00 -18.95
N VAL A 563 -4.10 -32.22 -18.54
CA VAL A 563 -3.49 -32.94 -17.40
C VAL A 563 -3.32 -32.18 -16.08
N LYS A 564 -4.12 -32.57 -15.07
CA LYS A 564 -3.72 -32.50 -13.65
C LYS A 564 -2.91 -33.74 -13.29
N LEU A 565 -1.75 -33.60 -12.63
CA LEU A 565 -1.10 -34.69 -11.88
C LEU A 565 -0.45 -34.14 -10.61
N PHE A 566 -0.81 -34.75 -9.47
CA PHE A 566 -0.10 -34.96 -8.19
C PHE A 566 0.92 -33.92 -7.66
N SER A 567 0.97 -33.65 -6.34
CA SER A 567 1.16 -34.68 -5.31
C SER A 567 0.72 -34.27 -3.90
N ARG A 568 0.86 -35.20 -2.93
CA ARG A 568 0.40 -35.13 -1.54
C ARG A 568 1.45 -35.80 -0.63
N LYS A 569 1.56 -35.33 0.62
CA LYS A 569 2.63 -35.63 1.61
C LYS A 569 3.93 -34.85 1.31
N ARG A 570 4.74 -34.49 2.31
CA ARG A 570 4.64 -34.82 3.75
C ARG A 570 3.79 -33.80 4.52
#